data_AF-A0A949V8P8-F1
#
_entry.id   AF-A0A949V8P8-F1
#
_cell.length_a   1.000
_cell.length_b   1.000
_cell.length_c   1.000
_cell.angle_alpha   90.00
_cell.angle_beta   90.00
_cell.angle_gamma   90.00
#
_symmetry.space_group_name_H-M   'P 1'
#
loop_
_entity.id
_entity.type
_entity.pdbx_description
1 polymer ?
#
loop_
_entity_poly.entity_id
_entity_poly.type
_entity_poly.pdbx_seq_one_letter_code
_entity_poly.pdbx_strand_id
1 'polypeptide(L)'
;MNNDDLKLLRQPKESYGTAYETHLFEQYKLYVEMADRISARRMLANSFFLGVHTALISAFSVLIKENFFPSSFIGIVPFIAAIMLCYVWWRIVKSYRQLNSGKFKVVREFEKLLPTAPYDAEWIALGEGKISNLYLPLTHIENWVPLCFGLLYAILSIITYLQPFILYCTN
;
A
#
# COMPACT_ATOMS: atom_id res chain seq x y z
N MET A 1 -7.46 15.49 -19.25
CA MET A 1 -7.91 14.19 -19.79
C MET A 1 -9.41 14.31 -19.92
N ASN A 2 -9.88 14.35 -21.17
CA ASN A 2 -11.30 14.47 -21.48
C ASN A 2 -11.94 13.08 -21.38
N ASN A 3 -13.28 13.02 -21.30
CA ASN A 3 -14.07 11.78 -21.15
C ASN A 3 -13.71 10.67 -22.19
N ASP A 4 -13.13 11.06 -23.33
CA ASP A 4 -12.71 10.19 -24.44
C ASP A 4 -11.49 9.27 -24.14
N ASP A 5 -10.64 9.60 -23.16
CA ASP A 5 -9.37 8.89 -22.98
C ASP A 5 -9.54 7.47 -22.41
N LEU A 6 -10.61 7.21 -21.64
CA LEU A 6 -10.82 5.93 -20.95
C LEU A 6 -11.69 4.93 -21.72
N LYS A 7 -12.35 5.35 -22.82
CA LYS A 7 -13.29 4.53 -23.61
C LYS A 7 -14.27 3.75 -22.72
N LEU A 8 -14.88 4.46 -21.76
CA LEU A 8 -15.77 3.88 -20.75
C LEU A 8 -17.03 3.29 -21.38
N LEU A 9 -17.69 4.09 -22.24
CA LEU A 9 -18.88 3.68 -22.97
C LEU A 9 -18.49 2.83 -24.19
N ARG A 10 -19.13 1.66 -24.33
CA ARG A 10 -18.90 0.73 -25.44
C ARG A 10 -20.04 0.70 -26.45
N GLN A 11 -21.26 1.01 -26.02
CA GLN A 11 -22.44 1.06 -26.86
C GLN A 11 -23.23 2.32 -26.52
N PRO A 12 -23.74 3.05 -27.53
CA PRO A 12 -24.61 4.20 -27.31
C PRO A 12 -25.99 3.73 -26.82
N LYS A 13 -26.67 4.61 -26.07
CA LYS A 13 -27.97 4.32 -25.45
C LYS A 13 -29.01 3.88 -26.48
N GLU A 14 -29.00 4.51 -27.65
CA GLU A 14 -29.90 4.23 -28.78
C GLU A 14 -29.76 2.79 -29.29
N SER A 15 -28.52 2.26 -29.31
CA SER A 15 -28.24 0.88 -29.75
C SER A 15 -28.47 -0.15 -28.65
N TYR A 16 -28.36 0.24 -27.38
CA TYR A 16 -28.48 -0.67 -26.24
C TYR A 16 -29.95 -0.92 -25.86
N GLY A 17 -30.81 0.08 -26.02
CA GLY A 17 -32.24 0.01 -25.75
C GLY A 17 -32.63 0.44 -24.33
N THR A 18 -33.87 0.14 -23.94
CA THR A 18 -34.52 0.69 -22.74
C THR A 18 -33.86 0.30 -21.41
N ALA A 19 -33.10 -0.80 -21.38
CA ALA A 19 -32.40 -1.27 -20.19
C ALA A 19 -31.10 -0.49 -19.86
N TYR A 20 -30.68 0.43 -20.72
CA TYR A 20 -29.38 1.12 -20.61
C TYR A 20 -29.16 1.77 -19.23
N GLU A 21 -30.10 2.58 -18.76
CA GLU A 21 -29.96 3.31 -17.48
C GLU A 21 -29.87 2.35 -16.29
N THR A 22 -30.72 1.32 -16.27
CA THR A 22 -30.71 0.29 -15.23
C THR A 22 -29.37 -0.44 -15.21
N HIS A 23 -28.88 -0.89 -16.36
CA HIS A 23 -27.60 -1.61 -16.43
C HIS A 23 -26.40 -0.70 -16.15
N LEU A 24 -26.44 0.56 -16.56
CA LEU A 24 -25.43 1.56 -16.24
C LEU A 24 -25.31 1.74 -14.72
N PHE A 25 -26.44 1.91 -14.04
CA PHE A 25 -26.47 2.05 -12.59
C PHE A 25 -26.02 0.78 -11.85
N GLU A 26 -26.43 -0.41 -12.32
CA GLU A 26 -25.96 -1.68 -11.74
C GLU A 26 -24.45 -1.88 -11.94
N GLN A 27 -23.91 -1.53 -13.11
CA GLN A 27 -22.46 -1.55 -13.35
C GLN A 27 -21.71 -0.58 -12.42
N TYR A 28 -22.25 0.62 -12.23
CA TYR A 28 -21.71 1.60 -11.29
C TYR A 28 -21.68 1.04 -9.87
N LYS A 29 -22.81 0.50 -9.38
CA LYS A 29 -22.93 -0.09 -8.05
C LYS A 29 -21.91 -1.21 -7.81
N LEU A 30 -21.84 -2.18 -8.73
CA LEU A 30 -20.87 -3.28 -8.65
C LEU A 30 -19.43 -2.77 -8.70
N TYR A 31 -19.15 -1.76 -9.53
CA TYR A 31 -17.80 -1.23 -9.67
C TYR A 31 -17.34 -0.46 -8.43
N VAL A 32 -18.22 0.37 -7.86
CA VAL A 32 -17.98 1.09 -6.59
C VAL A 32 -17.72 0.11 -5.45
N GLU A 33 -18.53 -0.94 -5.33
CA GLU A 33 -18.32 -1.98 -4.32
C GLU A 33 -16.96 -2.66 -4.49
N MET A 34 -16.58 -2.99 -5.73
CA MET A 34 -15.25 -3.54 -6.03
C MET A 34 -14.11 -2.54 -5.76
N ALA A 35 -14.36 -1.24 -5.91
CA ALA A 35 -13.39 -0.20 -5.62
C ALA A 35 -13.14 -0.07 -4.12
N ASP A 36 -14.20 -0.08 -3.31
CA ASP A 36 -14.09 -0.05 -1.86
C ASP A 36 -13.35 -1.28 -1.29
N ARG A 37 -13.62 -2.48 -1.84
CA ARG A 37 -12.93 -3.73 -1.45
C ARG A 37 -11.40 -3.66 -1.61
N ILE A 38 -10.84 -2.79 -2.44
CA ILE A 38 -9.39 -2.60 -2.56
C ILE A 38 -8.80 -1.99 -1.28
N SER A 39 -9.50 -1.07 -0.64
CA SER A 39 -9.08 -0.47 0.63
C SER A 39 -8.95 -1.54 1.72
N ALA A 40 -9.93 -2.45 1.82
CA ALA A 40 -9.88 -3.58 2.74
C ALA A 40 -8.70 -4.54 2.44
N ARG A 41 -8.43 -4.83 1.16
CA ARG A 41 -7.26 -5.66 0.77
C ARG A 41 -5.92 -5.00 1.14
N ARG A 42 -5.82 -3.68 1.01
CA ARG A 42 -4.62 -2.92 1.44
C ARG A 42 -4.42 -3.03 2.94
N MET A 43 -5.49 -2.87 3.73
CA MET A 43 -5.43 -2.99 5.19
C MET A 43 -5.00 -4.38 5.63
N LEU A 44 -5.57 -5.43 5.02
CA LEU A 44 -5.17 -6.82 5.29
C LEU A 44 -3.69 -7.07 5.00
N ALA A 45 -3.18 -6.58 3.86
CA ALA A 45 -1.76 -6.69 3.52
C ALA A 45 -0.87 -5.98 4.55
N ASN A 46 -1.26 -4.78 5.00
CA ASN A 46 -0.52 -4.06 6.05
C ASN A 46 -0.46 -4.84 7.36
N SER A 47 -1.60 -5.36 7.84
CA SER A 47 -1.64 -6.15 9.07
C SER A 47 -0.82 -7.44 8.97
N PHE A 48 -0.84 -8.10 7.81
CA PHE A 48 -0.02 -9.29 7.56
C PHE A 48 1.48 -8.98 7.67
N PHE A 49 1.98 -7.98 6.94
CA PHE A 49 3.40 -7.64 6.98
C PHE A 49 3.84 -7.11 8.34
N LEU A 50 2.99 -6.34 9.03
CA LEU A 50 3.26 -5.89 10.40
C LEU A 50 3.45 -7.09 11.34
N GLY A 51 2.58 -8.10 11.26
CA GLY A 51 2.69 -9.33 12.06
C GLY A 51 3.97 -10.11 11.74
N VAL A 52 4.27 -10.31 10.46
CA VAL A 52 5.49 -11.01 10.01
C VAL A 52 6.75 -10.29 10.51
N HIS A 53 6.84 -8.97 10.33
CA HIS A 53 8.03 -8.22 10.75
C HIS A 53 8.18 -8.14 12.28
N THR A 54 7.07 -8.04 13.01
CA THR A 54 7.09 -8.11 14.49
C THR A 54 7.64 -9.46 14.96
N ALA A 55 7.19 -10.57 14.37
CA ALA A 55 7.72 -11.90 14.69
C ALA A 55 9.21 -12.04 14.35
N LEU A 56 9.63 -11.54 13.18
CA LEU A 56 11.01 -11.58 12.73
C LEU A 56 11.95 -10.76 13.65
N ILE A 57 11.55 -9.56 14.06
CA ILE A 57 12.34 -8.74 14.99
C ILE A 57 12.53 -9.46 16.33
N SER A 58 11.46 -10.06 16.87
CA SER A 58 11.53 -10.85 18.11
C SER A 58 12.47 -12.04 17.95
N ALA A 59 12.37 -12.79 16.85
CA ALA A 59 13.26 -13.90 16.55
C ALA A 59 14.72 -13.45 16.44
N PHE A 60 14.99 -12.37 15.68
CA PHE A 60 16.35 -11.84 15.51
C PHE A 60 16.94 -11.39 16.84
N SER A 61 16.16 -10.74 17.70
CA SER A 61 16.61 -10.30 19.03
C SER A 61 17.10 -11.48 19.89
N VAL A 62 16.37 -12.61 19.87
CA VAL A 62 16.79 -13.84 20.58
C VAL A 62 18.04 -14.44 19.92
N LEU A 63 18.07 -14.58 18.60
CA LEU A 63 19.20 -15.18 17.88
C LEU A 63 20.50 -14.37 18.03
N ILE A 64 20.41 -13.03 18.09
CA ILE A 64 21.56 -12.16 18.35
C ILE A 64 22.06 -12.38 19.78
N LYS A 65 21.17 -12.44 20.77
CA LYS A 65 21.53 -12.68 22.18
C LYS A 65 22.29 -14.00 22.36
N GLU A 66 21.89 -15.04 21.64
CA GLU A 66 22.53 -16.36 21.68
C GLU A 66 23.78 -16.47 20.76
N ASN A 67 24.24 -15.36 20.16
CA ASN A 67 25.37 -15.32 19.22
C ASN A 67 25.24 -16.33 18.06
N PHE A 68 24.01 -16.57 17.59
CA PHE A 68 23.74 -17.58 16.55
C PHE A 68 24.30 -17.20 15.17
N PHE A 69 24.43 -15.90 14.89
CA PHE A 69 24.88 -15.41 13.60
C PHE A 69 26.41 -15.52 13.45
N PRO A 70 26.93 -16.17 12.39
CA PRO A 70 28.36 -16.25 12.17
C PRO A 70 28.95 -14.88 11.81
N SER A 71 30.21 -14.68 12.20
CA SER A 71 30.99 -13.45 11.91
C SER A 71 31.36 -13.30 10.42
N SER A 72 31.22 -14.36 9.62
CA SER A 72 31.42 -14.30 8.18
C SER A 72 30.24 -13.61 7.47
N PHE A 73 30.46 -13.20 6.21
CA PHE A 73 29.44 -12.52 5.39
C PHE A 73 28.11 -13.27 5.27
N ILE A 74 28.09 -14.59 5.49
CA ILE A 74 26.86 -15.39 5.42
C ILE A 74 25.85 -15.00 6.51
N GLY A 75 26.31 -14.52 7.67
CA GLY A 75 25.40 -14.12 8.76
C GLY A 75 24.62 -12.84 8.46
N ILE A 76 25.01 -12.06 7.44
CA ILE A 76 24.31 -10.84 6.99
C ILE A 76 23.08 -11.20 6.14
N VAL A 77 23.08 -12.38 5.51
CA VAL A 77 22.04 -12.82 4.55
C VAL A 77 20.61 -12.72 5.12
N PRO A 78 20.32 -13.15 6.37
CA PRO A 78 18.98 -13.02 6.94
C PRO A 78 18.50 -11.57 7.10
N PHE A 79 19.41 -10.64 7.42
CA PHE A 79 19.08 -9.21 7.51
C PHE A 79 18.76 -8.62 6.13
N ILE A 80 19.54 -8.98 5.10
CA ILE A 80 19.25 -8.58 3.72
C ILE A 80 17.89 -9.11 3.28
N ALA A 81 17.58 -10.39 3.59
CA ALA A 81 16.28 -10.98 3.27
C ALA A 81 15.13 -10.23 3.96
N ALA A 82 15.30 -9.84 5.22
CA ALA A 82 14.30 -9.07 5.97
C ALA A 82 14.09 -7.66 5.39
N ILE A 83 15.18 -6.96 4.99
CA ILE A 83 15.10 -5.65 4.32
C ILE A 83 14.43 -5.78 2.95
N MET A 84 14.73 -6.82 2.18
CA MET A 84 14.05 -7.11 0.93
C MET A 84 12.55 -7.33 1.14
N LEU A 85 12.15 -7.99 2.23
CA LEU A 85 10.74 -8.15 2.60
C LEU A 85 10.08 -6.80 2.92
N CYS A 86 10.78 -5.87 3.59
CA CYS A 86 10.29 -4.50 3.77
C CYS A 86 10.06 -3.78 2.42
N TYR A 87 10.97 -3.97 1.45
CA TYR A 87 10.79 -3.42 0.11
C TYR A 87 9.57 -4.03 -0.60
N VAL A 88 9.36 -5.34 -0.50
CA VAL A 88 8.18 -6.02 -1.04
C VAL A 88 6.91 -5.47 -0.42
N TRP A 89 6.87 -5.30 0.91
CA TRP A 89 5.75 -4.68 1.60
C TRP A 89 5.44 -3.29 1.06
N TRP A 90 6.45 -2.41 0.97
CA TRP A 90 6.31 -1.07 0.42
C TRP A 90 5.76 -1.09 -1.01
N ARG A 91 6.27 -1.98 -1.87
CA ARG A 91 5.81 -2.13 -3.26
C ARG A 91 4.35 -2.55 -3.34
N ILE A 92 3.91 -3.46 -2.48
CA ILE A 92 2.52 -3.94 -2.44
C ILE A 92 1.57 -2.82 -2.03
N VAL A 93 1.89 -2.07 -0.97
CA VAL A 93 1.08 -0.93 -0.51
C VAL A 93 0.99 0.15 -1.59
N LYS A 94 2.11 0.48 -2.23
CA LYS A 94 2.16 1.42 -3.35
C LYS A 94 1.28 0.98 -4.52
N SER A 95 1.31 -0.31 -4.86
CA SER A 95 0.48 -0.89 -5.93
C SER A 95 -1.02 -0.74 -5.62
N TYR A 96 -1.45 -1.08 -4.40
CA TYR A 96 -2.84 -0.89 -3.98
C TYR A 96 -3.28 0.57 -4.05
N ARG A 97 -2.42 1.51 -3.64
CA ARG A 97 -2.72 2.94 -3.77
C ARG A 97 -2.93 3.35 -5.22
N GLN A 98 -2.03 2.94 -6.12
CA GLN A 98 -2.12 3.27 -7.54
C GLN A 98 -3.39 2.71 -8.18
N LEU A 99 -3.72 1.45 -7.87
CA LEU A 99 -4.95 0.81 -8.33
C LEU A 99 -6.20 1.54 -7.82
N ASN A 100 -6.21 1.90 -6.53
CA ASN A 100 -7.32 2.63 -5.92
C ASN A 100 -7.52 3.99 -6.60
N SER A 101 -6.45 4.77 -6.80
CA SER A 101 -6.51 6.03 -7.54
C SER A 101 -7.03 5.85 -8.97
N GLY A 102 -6.66 4.77 -9.65
CA GLY A 102 -7.20 4.45 -10.98
C GLY A 102 -8.69 4.14 -10.95
N LYS A 103 -9.15 3.34 -9.98
CA LYS A 103 -10.57 3.02 -9.82
C LYS A 103 -11.42 4.24 -9.51
N PHE A 104 -10.96 5.13 -8.63
CA PHE A 104 -11.67 6.38 -8.33
C PHE A 104 -11.81 7.28 -9.56
N LYS A 105 -10.80 7.34 -10.45
CA LYS A 105 -10.95 8.04 -11.72
C LYS A 105 -12.10 7.46 -12.56
N VAL A 106 -12.19 6.13 -12.67
CA VAL A 106 -13.27 5.47 -13.41
C VAL A 106 -14.64 5.72 -12.76
N VAL A 107 -14.73 5.69 -11.43
CA VAL A 107 -15.96 6.03 -10.69
C VAL A 107 -16.44 7.44 -11.04
N ARG A 108 -15.55 8.42 -11.02
CA ARG A 108 -15.88 9.82 -11.38
C ARG A 108 -16.35 9.96 -12.83
N GLU A 109 -15.75 9.23 -13.77
CA GLU A 109 -16.24 9.23 -15.16
C GLU A 109 -17.61 8.55 -15.28
N PHE A 110 -17.91 7.52 -14.50
CA PHE A 110 -19.25 6.94 -14.40
C PHE A 110 -20.26 7.96 -13.86
N GLU A 111 -19.91 8.71 -12.82
CA GLU A 111 -20.79 9.68 -12.18
C GLU A 111 -21.22 10.83 -13.11
N LYS A 112 -20.41 11.17 -14.13
CA LYS A 112 -20.80 12.13 -15.18
C LYS A 112 -22.02 11.69 -15.99
N LEU A 113 -22.34 10.40 -15.96
CA LEU A 113 -23.48 9.80 -16.66
C LEU A 113 -24.69 9.62 -15.74
N LEU A 114 -24.56 9.88 -14.44
CA LEU A 114 -25.58 9.65 -13.43
C LEU A 114 -26.15 10.98 -12.90
N PRO A 115 -27.36 10.97 -12.31
CA PRO A 115 -27.98 12.20 -11.78
C PRO A 115 -27.23 12.84 -10.61
N THR A 116 -26.41 12.04 -9.90
CA THR A 116 -25.63 12.49 -8.74
C THR A 116 -24.22 11.94 -8.81
N ALA A 117 -23.28 12.70 -8.23
CA ALA A 117 -21.85 12.42 -8.24
C ALA A 117 -21.25 12.49 -6.83
N PRO A 118 -21.63 11.58 -5.91
CA PRO A 118 -21.19 11.63 -4.52
C PRO A 118 -19.67 11.54 -4.34
N TYR A 119 -18.95 10.75 -5.15
CA TYR A 119 -17.48 10.64 -5.06
C TYR A 119 -16.77 11.89 -5.58
N ASP A 120 -17.27 12.52 -6.64
CA ASP A 120 -16.81 13.85 -7.05
C ASP A 120 -17.02 14.88 -5.93
N ALA A 121 -18.20 14.91 -5.32
CA ALA A 121 -18.52 15.82 -4.22
C ALA A 121 -17.63 15.56 -2.99
N GLU A 122 -17.39 14.30 -2.62
CA GLU A 122 -16.47 13.91 -1.55
C GLU A 122 -15.04 14.38 -1.83
N TRP A 123 -14.56 14.18 -3.07
CA TRP A 123 -13.21 14.61 -3.46
C TRP A 123 -13.02 16.13 -3.34
N ILE A 124 -14.04 16.90 -3.70
CA ILE A 124 -14.06 18.37 -3.54
C ILE A 124 -14.09 18.75 -2.06
N ALA A 125 -14.95 18.10 -1.26
CA ALA A 125 -15.06 18.35 0.18
C ALA A 125 -13.75 18.06 0.94
N LEU A 126 -12.97 17.07 0.46
CA LEU A 126 -11.64 16.74 0.99
C LEU A 126 -10.52 17.66 0.43
N GLY A 127 -10.87 18.73 -0.27
CA GLY A 127 -9.93 19.74 -0.76
C GLY A 127 -9.09 19.28 -1.95
N GLU A 128 -9.56 18.28 -2.71
CA GLU A 128 -8.93 17.77 -3.93
C GLU A 128 -7.44 17.41 -3.79
N GLY A 129 -7.01 17.03 -2.59
CA GLY A 129 -5.60 16.75 -2.28
C GLY A 129 -4.69 17.98 -2.25
N LYS A 130 -5.24 19.20 -2.34
CA LYS A 130 -4.50 20.47 -2.26
C LYS A 130 -4.42 21.00 -0.82
N ILE A 131 -5.36 20.61 0.04
CA ILE A 131 -5.51 21.14 1.39
C ILE A 131 -5.25 20.01 2.41
N SER A 132 -4.02 19.92 2.89
CA SER A 132 -3.61 18.87 3.84
C SER A 132 -4.35 18.92 5.18
N ASN A 133 -4.88 20.07 5.59
CA ASN A 133 -5.66 20.21 6.82
C ASN A 133 -7.06 19.58 6.73
N LEU A 134 -7.61 19.39 5.52
CA LEU A 134 -8.92 18.75 5.32
C LEU A 134 -8.79 17.22 5.29
N TYR A 135 -7.73 16.72 4.65
CA TYR A 135 -7.50 15.28 4.55
C TYR A 135 -6.02 14.96 4.45
N LEU A 136 -5.54 14.16 5.39
CA LEU A 136 -4.21 13.55 5.36
C LEU A 136 -4.34 12.10 4.88
N PRO A 137 -3.86 11.77 3.67
CA PRO A 137 -3.91 10.40 3.20
C PRO A 137 -3.10 9.48 4.12
N LEU A 138 -3.76 8.47 4.68
CA LEU A 138 -3.14 7.43 5.52
C LEU A 138 -1.91 6.78 4.87
N THR A 139 -1.84 6.80 3.53
CA THR A 139 -0.72 6.23 2.78
C THR A 139 0.63 6.89 3.07
N HIS A 140 0.66 8.14 3.55
CA HIS A 140 1.92 8.72 4.01
C HIS A 140 2.49 7.91 5.19
N ILE A 141 1.66 7.60 6.18
CA ILE A 141 2.04 6.81 7.36
C ILE A 141 2.37 5.37 6.95
N GLU A 142 1.52 4.75 6.11
CA GLU A 142 1.73 3.35 5.67
C GLU A 142 3.08 3.16 4.94
N ASN A 143 3.61 4.19 4.26
CA ASN A 143 4.91 4.11 3.60
C ASN A 143 6.10 4.21 4.56
N TRP A 144 5.93 4.81 5.75
CA TRP A 144 6.99 4.93 6.75
C TRP A 144 7.22 3.63 7.52
N VAL A 145 6.18 2.82 7.73
CA VAL A 145 6.29 1.59 8.53
C VAL A 145 7.33 0.60 7.98
N PRO A 146 7.33 0.25 6.67
CA PRO A 146 8.38 -0.62 6.12
C PRO A 146 9.79 -0.02 6.25
N LEU A 147 9.92 1.31 6.15
CA LEU A 147 11.20 1.98 6.32
C LEU A 147 11.70 1.87 7.77
N CYS A 148 10.82 2.06 8.75
CA CYS A 148 11.16 1.87 10.16
C CYS A 148 11.68 0.45 10.44
N PHE A 149 11.01 -0.58 9.92
CA PHE A 149 11.51 -1.96 10.04
C PHE A 149 12.82 -2.18 9.30
N GLY A 150 12.97 -1.63 8.09
CA GLY A 150 14.24 -1.68 7.35
C GLY A 150 15.41 -1.08 8.13
N LEU A 151 15.18 0.08 8.78
CA LEU A 151 16.16 0.73 9.66
C LEU A 151 16.45 -0.14 10.90
N LEU A 152 15.44 -0.76 11.51
CA LEU A 152 15.66 -1.68 12.63
C LEU A 152 16.54 -2.87 12.23
N TYR A 153 16.32 -3.49 11.07
CA TYR A 153 17.18 -4.58 10.60
C TYR A 153 18.61 -4.12 10.31
N ALA A 154 18.79 -2.89 9.80
CA ALA A 154 20.12 -2.32 9.61
C ALA A 154 20.83 -2.06 10.95
N ILE A 155 20.12 -1.55 11.96
CA ILE A 155 20.68 -1.35 13.31
C ILE A 155 21.04 -2.69 13.94
N LEU A 156 20.16 -3.69 13.85
CA LEU A 156 20.43 -5.02 14.41
C LEU A 156 21.65 -5.67 13.75
N SER A 157 21.79 -5.57 12.42
CA SER A 157 22.98 -6.11 11.74
C SER A 157 24.25 -5.37 12.20
N ILE A 158 24.22 -4.04 12.29
CA ILE A 158 25.34 -3.24 12.77
C ILE A 158 25.76 -3.65 14.19
N ILE A 159 24.81 -3.83 15.11
CA ILE A 159 25.09 -4.27 16.48
C ILE A 159 25.76 -5.66 16.49
N THR A 160 25.22 -6.62 15.72
CA THR A 160 25.75 -7.98 15.62
C THR A 160 27.22 -8.00 15.17
N TYR A 161 27.63 -7.10 14.27
CA TYR A 161 29.00 -7.10 13.71
C TYR A 161 29.97 -6.09 14.35
N LEU A 162 29.48 -5.01 14.98
CA LEU A 162 30.33 -4.06 15.72
C LEU A 162 30.71 -4.58 17.11
N GLN A 163 29.81 -5.28 17.80
CA GLN A 163 30.04 -5.73 19.18
C GLN A 163 31.26 -6.67 19.32
N PRO A 164 31.49 -7.65 18.42
CA PRO A 164 32.70 -8.47 18.45
C PRO A 164 33.97 -7.69 18.11
N PHE A 165 33.88 -6.71 17.20
CA PHE A 165 35.01 -5.87 16.80
C PHE A 165 35.51 -5.00 17.95
N ILE A 166 34.60 -4.38 18.71
CA ILE A 166 34.95 -3.57 19.89
C ILE A 166 35.64 -4.43 20.96
N LEU A 167 35.09 -5.61 21.26
CA LEU A 167 35.67 -6.57 22.22
C LEU A 167 37.07 -7.05 21.81
N TYR A 168 37.35 -7.18 20.51
CA TYR A 168 38.67 -7.53 19.99
C TYR A 168 39.68 -6.38 20.10
N CYS A 169 39.25 -5.12 20.02
CA CYS A 169 40.15 -3.96 20.15
C CYS A 169 40.43 -3.56 21.61
N THR A 170 39.59 -3.97 22.57
CA THR A 170 39.75 -3.64 24.00
C THR A 170 40.50 -4.71 24.81
N ASN A 171 40.77 -5.88 24.23
CA ASN A 171 41.61 -6.95 24.80
C ASN A 171 42.95 -7.02 24.08
#